data_AF-A0A3D5B4R5-F1
#
_entry.id   AF-A0A3D5B4R5-F1
#
_cell.length_a   1.000
_cell.length_b   1.000
_cell.length_c   1.000
_cell.angle_alpha   90.00
_cell.angle_beta   90.00
_cell.angle_gamma   90.00
#
_symmetry.space_group_name_H-M   'P 1'
#
loop_
_entity.id
_entity.type
_entity.pdbx_description
1 polymer ?
#
loop_
_entity_poly.entity_id
_entity_poly.type
_entity_poly.pdbx_seq_one_letter_code
_entity_poly.pdbx_strand_id
1 'polypeptide(L)'
;MRKERVHEILSDVFDLADRVKEVDEEYRLYYNLDRGRYEVRKRGEICITWYEDLSAALITKLRETHVRRRNELLAEIEKGEERAQREQEHLARERIGTMTENYLSKGRVTL
;
A
#
# COMPACT_ATOMS: atom_id res chain seq x y z
N MET A 1 -18.06 21.40 -6.87
CA MET A 1 -16.62 21.21 -7.18
C MET A 1 -16.42 21.40 -8.68
N ARG A 2 -15.45 22.22 -9.11
CA ARG A 2 -15.13 22.36 -10.53
C ARG A 2 -14.36 21.11 -10.97
N LYS A 3 -14.77 20.47 -12.07
CA LYS A 3 -14.04 19.32 -12.63
C LYS A 3 -12.72 19.83 -13.20
N GLU A 4 -11.60 19.25 -12.77
CA GLU A 4 -10.28 19.62 -13.28
C GLU A 4 -10.20 19.36 -14.79
N ARG A 5 -9.56 20.27 -15.54
CA ARG A 5 -9.29 20.08 -16.96
C ARG A 5 -8.03 19.25 -17.14
N VAL A 6 -8.22 17.94 -17.25
CA VAL A 6 -7.14 16.99 -17.57
C VAL A 6 -7.36 16.37 -18.95
N HIS A 7 -6.26 16.20 -19.68
CA HIS A 7 -6.24 15.51 -20.97
C HIS A 7 -5.43 14.23 -20.84
N GLU A 8 -6.02 13.10 -21.21
CA GLU A 8 -5.30 11.82 -21.21
C GLU A 8 -4.32 11.77 -22.38
N ILE A 9 -3.08 11.39 -22.09
CA ILE A 9 -2.05 11.17 -23.10
C ILE A 9 -2.06 9.69 -23.44
N LEU A 10 -2.59 9.37 -24.63
CA LEU A 10 -2.67 7.98 -25.12
C LEU A 10 -1.42 7.55 -25.88
N SER A 11 -0.69 8.51 -26.46
CA SER A 11 0.55 8.30 -27.22
C SER A 11 1.41 9.55 -27.13
N ASP A 12 2.73 9.39 -27.06
CA ASP A 12 3.71 10.47 -27.09
C ASP A 12 4.97 10.04 -27.85
N VAL A 13 5.85 11.00 -28.18
CA VAL A 13 7.05 10.77 -29.00
C VAL A 13 8.04 9.79 -28.36
N PHE A 14 7.97 9.59 -27.04
CA PHE A 14 8.89 8.73 -26.28
C PHE A 14 8.21 7.47 -25.72
N ASP A 15 6.97 7.18 -26.17
CA ASP A 15 6.13 6.07 -25.71
C ASP A 15 5.97 6.00 -24.18
N LEU A 16 6.06 7.15 -23.50
CA LEU A 16 5.95 7.21 -22.04
C LEU A 16 4.56 6.84 -21.55
N ALA A 17 3.51 7.15 -22.31
CA ALA A 17 2.13 6.73 -22.03
C ALA A 17 2.00 5.20 -21.91
N ASP A 18 2.73 4.44 -22.73
CA ASP A 18 2.74 2.98 -22.68
C ASP A 18 3.71 2.46 -21.61
N ARG A 19 4.89 3.06 -21.48
CA ARG A 19 5.86 2.70 -20.43
C ARG A 19 5.34 2.92 -19.02
N VAL A 20 4.42 3.87 -18.82
CA VAL A 20 3.70 4.04 -17.55
C VAL A 20 2.85 2.81 -17.22
N LYS A 21 2.18 2.21 -18.22
CA LYS A 21 1.36 0.99 -18.06
C LYS A 21 2.22 -0.26 -17.82
N GLU A 22 3.45 -0.29 -18.31
CA GLU A 22 4.41 -1.37 -17.99
C GLU A 22 4.76 -1.41 -16.50
N VAL A 23 4.68 -0.28 -15.79
CA VAL A 23 4.91 -0.25 -14.34
C VAL A 23 3.70 -0.80 -13.57
N ASP A 24 2.49 -0.40 -13.99
CA ASP A 24 1.22 -0.89 -13.46
C ASP A 24 0.16 -0.68 -14.55
N GLU A 25 -0.54 -1.75 -14.94
CA GLU A 25 -1.47 -1.74 -16.08
C GLU A 25 -2.63 -0.74 -15.89
N GLU A 26 -2.94 -0.37 -14.65
CA GLU A 26 -4.00 0.59 -14.34
C GLU A 26 -3.54 2.05 -14.37
N TYR A 27 -2.24 2.30 -14.51
CA TYR A 27 -1.71 3.65 -14.61
C TYR A 27 -2.08 4.28 -15.95
N ARG A 28 -2.46 5.56 -15.89
CA ARG A 28 -2.78 6.39 -17.04
C ARG A 28 -2.08 7.73 -16.90
N LEU A 29 -1.52 8.23 -18.01
CA LEU A 29 -0.80 9.49 -18.06
C LEU A 29 -1.75 10.60 -18.49
N TYR A 30 -1.73 11.71 -17.76
CA TYR A 30 -2.55 12.89 -18.04
C TYR A 30 -1.69 14.14 -18.07
N TYR A 31 -2.13 15.15 -18.83
CA TYR A 31 -1.68 16.53 -18.67
C TYR A 31 -2.79 17.36 -18.03
N ASN A 32 -2.48 18.01 -16.90
CA ASN A 32 -3.39 18.89 -16.20
C ASN A 32 -3.24 20.32 -16.72
N LEU A 33 -4.26 20.79 -17.46
CA LEU A 33 -4.27 22.11 -18.10
C LEU A 33 -4.41 23.26 -17.10
N ASP A 34 -5.01 23.00 -15.93
CA ASP A 34 -5.19 24.03 -14.90
C ASP A 34 -3.91 24.22 -14.08
N ARG A 35 -3.05 23.21 -14.01
CA ARG A 35 -1.83 23.20 -13.19
C ARG A 35 -0.53 23.13 -13.99
N GLY A 36 -0.61 22.98 -15.32
CA GLY A 36 0.53 22.97 -16.24
C GLY A 36 1.53 21.85 -15.98
N ARG A 37 1.06 20.63 -15.70
CA ARG A 37 1.93 19.51 -15.30
C ARG A 37 1.37 18.16 -15.72
N TYR A 38 2.26 17.17 -15.81
CA TYR A 38 1.88 15.78 -16.04
C TYR A 38 1.48 15.09 -14.73
N GLU A 39 0.54 14.17 -14.83
CA GLU A 39 0.02 13.41 -13.70
C GLU A 39 -0.17 11.95 -14.12
N VAL A 40 0.46 11.03 -13.41
CA VAL A 40 0.13 9.61 -13.53
C VAL A 40 -0.96 9.32 -12.50
N ARG A 41 -2.09 8.81 -12.97
CA ARG A 41 -3.25 8.49 -12.13
C ARG A 41 -3.57 7.00 -12.19
N LYS A 42 -4.08 6.46 -11.08
CA LYS A 42 -4.64 5.11 -10.96
C LYS A 42 -6.06 5.23 -10.43
N ARG A 43 -7.05 4.70 -11.15
CA ARG A 43 -8.47 4.77 -10.77
C ARG A 43 -8.95 6.20 -10.38
N GLY A 44 -8.41 7.22 -11.04
CA GLY A 44 -8.74 8.62 -10.78
C GLY A 44 -7.89 9.32 -9.72
N GLU A 45 -7.09 8.60 -8.93
CA GLU A 45 -6.20 9.16 -7.90
C GLU A 45 -4.82 9.48 -8.46
N ILE A 46 -4.24 10.61 -8.03
CA ILE A 46 -2.90 11.03 -8.43
C ILE A 46 -1.85 10.18 -7.71
N CYS A 47 -1.06 9.43 -8.48
CA CYS A 47 0.04 8.62 -7.96
C CYS A 47 1.35 9.41 -7.89
N ILE A 48 1.64 10.18 -8.96
CA ILE A 48 2.79 11.08 -9.03
C ILE A 48 2.44 12.27 -9.95
N THR A 49 3.03 13.43 -9.64
CA THR A 49 2.98 14.63 -10.48
C THR A 49 4.37 14.95 -11.01
N TRP A 50 4.46 15.43 -12.25
CA TRP A 50 5.71 15.73 -12.92
C TRP A 50 5.62 17.10 -13.62
N TYR A 51 6.49 18.02 -13.23
CA TYR A 51 6.48 19.41 -13.70
C TYR A 51 7.47 19.68 -14.83
N GLU A 52 8.43 18.77 -15.02
CA GLU A 52 9.41 18.86 -16.09
C GLU A 52 8.84 18.29 -17.39
N ASP A 53 9.61 18.41 -18.46
CA ASP A 53 9.29 17.73 -19.72
C ASP A 53 9.21 16.21 -19.52
N LEU A 54 8.35 15.59 -20.32
CA LEU A 54 8.19 14.14 -20.32
C LEU A 54 9.52 13.48 -20.70
N SER A 55 10.07 12.73 -19.76
CA SER A 55 11.34 12.03 -19.92
C SER A 55 11.32 10.69 -19.20
N ALA A 56 12.32 9.85 -19.49
CA ALA A 56 12.47 8.56 -18.82
C ALA A 56 12.64 8.68 -17.29
N ALA A 57 13.01 9.86 -16.76
CA ALA A 57 13.13 10.09 -15.33
C ALA A 57 11.79 9.91 -14.59
N LEU A 58 10.67 10.25 -15.24
CA LEU A 58 9.32 9.99 -14.71
C LEU A 58 9.12 8.50 -14.44
N ILE A 59 9.51 7.64 -15.39
CA ILE A 59 9.35 6.18 -15.27
C ILE A 59 10.21 5.64 -14.13
N THR A 60 11.45 6.12 -14.00
CA THR A 60 12.32 5.74 -12.88
C THR A 60 11.69 6.09 -11.53
N LYS A 61 11.17 7.31 -11.38
CA LYS A 61 10.49 7.73 -10.14
C LYS A 61 9.20 6.97 -9.88
N LEU A 62 8.46 6.63 -10.93
CA LEU A 62 7.25 5.84 -10.83
C LEU A 62 7.55 4.42 -10.32
N ARG A 63 8.59 3.78 -10.86
CA ARG A 63 9.06 2.45 -10.40
C ARG A 63 9.54 2.48 -8.95
N GLU A 64 10.35 3.46 -8.57
CA GLU A 64 10.80 3.65 -7.18
C GLU A 64 9.61 3.77 -6.22
N THR A 65 8.62 4.59 -6.57
CA THR A 65 7.42 4.82 -5.74
C THR A 65 6.56 3.56 -5.63
N HIS A 66 6.37 2.83 -6.74
CA HIS A 66 5.59 1.60 -6.77
C HIS A 66 6.23 0.50 -5.90
N VAL A 67 7.55 0.31 -6.01
CA VAL A 67 8.29 -0.65 -5.17
C VAL A 67 8.25 -0.27 -3.70
N ARG A 68 8.45 1.02 -3.36
CA ARG A 68 8.41 1.48 -1.97
C ARG A 68 7.06 1.21 -1.32
N ARG A 69 5.95 1.57 -2.00
CA ARG A 69 4.59 1.31 -1.48
C ARG A 69 4.33 -0.17 -1.27
N ARG A 70 4.79 -1.03 -2.18
CA ARG A 70 4.67 -2.49 -2.03
C ARG A 70 5.39 -2.97 -0.76
N ASN A 71 6.60 -2.49 -0.52
CA ASN A 71 7.39 -2.88 0.66
C ASN A 71 6.75 -2.38 1.96
N GLU A 72 6.20 -1.16 1.96
CA GLU A 72 5.45 -0.62 3.10
C GLU A 72 4.23 -1.49 3.44
N LEU A 73 3.44 -1.89 2.43
CA LEU A 73 2.29 -2.78 2.62
C LEU A 73 2.69 -4.15 3.20
N LEU A 74 3.77 -4.76 2.69
CA LEU A 74 4.27 -6.02 3.23
C LEU A 74 4.69 -5.90 4.70
N ALA A 75 5.41 -4.83 5.03
CA ALA A 75 5.83 -4.58 6.41
C ALA A 75 4.65 -4.31 7.37
N GLU A 76 3.56 -3.71 6.88
CA GLU A 76 2.33 -3.55 7.66
C GLU A 76 1.62 -4.89 7.93
N ILE A 77 1.58 -5.77 6.94
CA ILE A 77 1.02 -7.13 7.08
C ILE A 77 1.82 -7.92 8.11
N GLU A 78 3.15 -7.97 7.99
CA GLU A 78 4.03 -8.68 8.91
C GLU A 78 3.85 -8.20 10.36
N LYS A 79 3.79 -6.87 10.58
CA LYS A 79 3.50 -6.30 11.91
C LYS A 79 2.13 -6.69 12.44
N GLY A 80 1.14 -6.81 11.56
CA GLY A 80 -0.20 -7.28 11.92
C GLY A 80 -0.18 -8.73 12.41
N GLU A 81 0.51 -9.61 11.69
CA GLU A 81 0.66 -11.03 12.05
C GLU A 81 1.43 -11.21 13.36
N GLU A 82 2.54 -10.49 13.57
CA GLU A 82 3.29 -10.53 14.82
C GLU A 82 2.45 -10.11 16.03
N ARG A 83 1.57 -9.12 15.86
CA ARG A 83 0.65 -8.68 16.92
C ARG A 83 -0.40 -9.75 17.22
N ALA A 84 -0.99 -10.33 16.17
CA ALA A 84 -1.97 -11.40 16.32
C ALA A 84 -1.36 -12.63 17.01
N GLN A 85 -0.13 -13.00 16.65
CA GLN A 85 0.58 -14.11 17.28
C GLN A 85 0.87 -13.84 18.76
N ARG A 86 1.36 -12.64 19.11
CA ARG A 86 1.59 -12.25 20.50
C ARG A 86 0.32 -12.29 21.36
N GLU A 87 -0.80 -11.85 20.79
CA GLU A 87 -2.10 -11.92 21.46
C GLU A 87 -2.55 -13.37 21.70
N GLN A 88 -2.39 -14.24 20.71
CA GLN A 88 -2.70 -15.67 20.85
C GLN A 88 -1.83 -16.34 21.93
N GLU A 89 -0.53 -16.05 21.95
CA GLU A 89 0.38 -16.55 22.99
C GLU A 89 -0.02 -16.07 24.39
N HIS A 90 -0.42 -14.80 24.52
CA HIS A 90 -0.90 -14.24 25.78
C HIS A 90 -2.17 -14.96 26.27
N LEU A 91 -3.18 -15.09 25.41
CA LEU A 91 -4.44 -15.77 25.73
C LEU A 91 -4.24 -17.27 26.01
N ALA A 92 -3.26 -17.92 25.37
CA ALA A 92 -2.92 -19.30 25.66
C ALA A 92 -2.31 -19.44 27.07
N ARG A 93 -1.42 -18.51 27.46
CA ARG A 93 -0.83 -18.49 28.81
C ARG A 93 -1.87 -18.23 29.89
N GLU A 94 -2.78 -17.28 29.69
CA GLU A 94 -3.88 -17.02 30.64
C GLU A 94 -4.80 -18.23 30.81
N ARG A 95 -5.13 -18.92 29.71
CA ARG A 95 -5.93 -20.16 29.75
C ARG A 95 -5.25 -21.28 30.52
N ILE A 96 -3.94 -21.46 30.33
CA ILE A 96 -3.16 -22.43 31.10
C ILE A 96 -3.19 -22.07 32.59
N GLY A 97 -2.92 -20.80 32.94
CA GLY A 97 -2.93 -20.34 34.33
C GLY A 97 -4.26 -20.57 35.03
N THR A 98 -5.36 -20.18 34.40
CA THR A 98 -6.72 -20.39 34.94
C THR A 98 -7.10 -21.86 35.06
N MET A 99 -6.69 -22.74 34.13
CA MET A 99 -6.85 -24.19 34.30
C MET A 99 -6.07 -24.69 35.52
N THR A 100 -4.79 -24.32 35.65
CA THR A 100 -3.95 -24.75 36.78
C THR A 100 -4.54 -24.34 38.13
N GLU A 101 -5.02 -23.11 38.28
CA GLU A 101 -5.68 -22.63 39.50
C GLU A 101 -6.97 -23.41 39.80
N ASN A 102 -7.78 -23.71 38.77
CA ASN A 102 -9.00 -24.52 38.93
C ASN A 102 -8.70 -25.97 39.35
N TYR A 103 -7.62 -26.58 38.85
CA TYR A 103 -7.20 -27.92 39.28
C TYR A 103 -6.71 -27.92 40.73
N LEU A 104 -5.88 -26.94 41.11
CA LEU A 104 -5.34 -26.84 42.48
C LEU A 104 -6.42 -26.54 43.52
N SER A 105 -7.43 -25.73 43.18
CA SER A 105 -8.56 -25.44 44.08
C SER A 105 -9.49 -26.64 44.26
N LYS A 106 -9.79 -27.40 43.20
CA LYS A 106 -10.62 -28.62 43.28
C LYS A 106 -9.92 -29.79 43.96
N GLY A 107 -8.59 -29.90 43.84
CA GLY A 107 -7.80 -30.96 44.49
C GLY A 107 -7.68 -30.82 46.01
N ARG A 108 -8.05 -29.68 46.60
CA ARG A 108 -7.99 -29.43 48.06
C ARG A 108 -9.22 -29.91 48.85
N VAL A 109 -10.27 -30.44 48.20
CA VAL A 109 -11.56 -30.77 48.85
C VAL A 109 -11.69 -32.25 49.26
N THR A 110 -10.62 -33.05 49.20
CA THR A 110 -10.64 -34.45 49.67
C THR A 110 -9.53 -34.69 50.69
N LEU A 111 -9.82 -34.41 51.96
CA LEU A 111 -9.24 -35.03 53.16
C LEU A 111 -10.31 -35.07 54.26
#